data_AF-A0A7L0SEU8-F1
#
_entry.id   AF-A0A7L0SEU8-F1
#
_cell.length_a   1.000
_cell.length_b   1.000
_cell.length_c   1.000
_cell.angle_alpha   90.00
_cell.angle_beta   90.00
_cell.angle_gamma   90.00
#
_symmetry.space_group_name_H-M   'P 1'
#
loop_
_entity.id
_entity.type
_entity.pdbx_description
1 polymer ?
#
loop_
_entity_poly.entity_id
_entity_poly.type
_entity_poly.pdbx_seq_one_letter_code
_entity_poly.pdbx_strand_id
1 'polypeptide(L)'
;LRLVTVLKAILEGEKAAVMKRDRHLPLSFHRRQEELKFSLGLQRLQHRVREIQALRDGPADGDGAGLRVSAGALRSPTAGAAPQELPTLILEAMKELEVAKQQVLKRIQIWKRQQQLAGNGALFEENLAPLQKRCESLVEVYFQLHQQVMAASTELGAELLPRLLERFNEVLSSLVKR
;
A
#
# COMPACT_ATOMS: atom_id res chain seq x y z
N LEU A 1 6.02 22.84 10.73
CA LEU A 1 4.98 21.96 11.32
C LEU A 1 3.78 22.70 11.96
N ARG A 2 3.89 23.95 12.43
CA ARG A 2 2.77 24.69 13.09
C ARG A 2 1.50 24.83 12.23
N LEU A 3 1.65 25.09 10.93
CA LEU A 3 0.50 25.23 10.02
C LEU A 3 -0.31 23.93 9.89
N VAL A 4 0.37 22.78 9.76
CA VAL A 4 -0.28 21.46 9.66
C VAL A 4 -1.07 21.13 10.92
N THR A 5 -0.55 21.50 12.08
CA THR A 5 -1.23 21.28 13.37
C THR A 5 -2.47 22.15 13.50
N VAL A 6 -2.40 23.42 13.11
CA VAL A 6 -3.56 24.32 13.08
C VAL A 6 -4.63 23.82 12.11
N LEU A 7 -4.24 23.45 10.88
CA LEU A 7 -5.18 22.91 9.90
C LEU A 7 -5.84 21.62 10.38
N LYS A 8 -5.08 20.70 11.00
CA LYS A 8 -5.63 19.47 11.58
C LYS A 8 -6.67 19.77 12.67
N ALA A 9 -6.39 20.72 13.56
CA ALA A 9 -7.31 21.11 14.61
C ALA A 9 -8.61 21.71 14.06
N ILE A 10 -8.51 22.56 13.03
CA ILE A 10 -9.69 23.14 12.34
C ILE A 10 -10.54 22.02 11.72
N LEU A 11 -9.91 21.13 10.95
CA LEU A 11 -10.61 20.01 10.29
C LEU A 11 -11.27 19.04 11.29
N GLU A 12 -10.62 18.79 12.44
CA GLU A 12 -11.21 17.97 13.50
C GLU A 12 -12.42 18.66 14.15
N GLY A 13 -12.35 19.98 14.37
CA GLY A 13 -13.47 20.78 14.87
C GLY A 13 -14.66 20.79 13.91
N GLU A 14 -14.41 21.01 12.62
CA GLU A 14 -15.43 20.98 11.57
C GLU A 14 -16.08 19.61 11.45
N LYS A 15 -15.28 18.54 11.42
CA LYS A 15 -15.78 17.17 11.43
C LYS A 15 -16.71 16.93 12.61
N ALA A 16 -16.30 17.33 13.83
CA ALA A 16 -17.11 17.15 15.03
C ALA A 16 -18.44 17.93 14.95
N ALA A 17 -18.43 19.14 14.41
CA ALA A 17 -19.64 19.94 14.20
C ALA A 17 -20.59 19.28 13.19
N VAL A 18 -20.08 18.78 12.07
CA VAL A 18 -20.87 18.07 11.05
C VAL A 18 -21.47 16.79 11.62
N MET A 19 -20.69 15.98 12.36
CA MET A 19 -21.22 14.75 12.99
C MET A 19 -22.30 15.04 14.04
N LYS A 20 -22.26 16.19 14.72
CA LYS A 20 -23.29 16.59 15.68
C LYS A 20 -24.57 17.05 14.98
N ARG A 21 -24.45 17.69 13.81
CA ARG A 21 -25.58 18.19 13.03
C ARG A 21 -26.30 17.06 12.29
N ASP A 22 -25.55 16.19 11.64
CA ASP A 22 -26.09 15.13 10.78
C ASP A 22 -25.98 13.78 11.51
N ARG A 23 -27.13 13.25 11.96
CA ARG A 23 -27.20 12.00 12.74
C ARG A 23 -26.75 10.77 11.94
N HIS A 24 -26.85 10.83 10.60
CA HIS A 24 -26.35 9.84 9.67
C HIS A 24 -25.76 10.54 8.44
N LEU A 25 -24.61 10.08 7.97
CA LEU A 25 -24.00 10.61 6.75
C LEU A 25 -24.56 9.89 5.52
N PRO A 26 -24.68 10.59 4.37
CA PRO A 26 -25.05 9.95 3.12
C PRO A 26 -24.10 8.82 2.74
N LEU A 27 -24.62 7.76 2.10
CA LEU A 27 -23.80 6.64 1.61
C LEU A 27 -22.69 7.09 0.65
N SER A 28 -22.94 8.13 -0.15
CA SER A 28 -21.95 8.74 -1.04
C SER A 28 -20.74 9.29 -0.29
N PHE A 29 -20.92 9.82 0.93
CA PHE A 29 -19.83 10.26 1.79
C PHE A 29 -18.95 9.09 2.20
N HIS A 30 -19.56 8.01 2.73
CA HIS A 30 -18.82 6.82 3.14
C HIS A 30 -18.06 6.18 1.98
N ARG A 31 -18.68 6.14 0.80
CA ARG A 31 -18.04 5.68 -0.43
C ARG A 31 -16.80 6.50 -0.79
N ARG A 32 -16.94 7.83 -0.82
CA ARG A 32 -15.83 8.73 -1.15
C ARG A 32 -14.71 8.66 -0.12
N GLN A 33 -15.06 8.51 1.15
CA GLN A 33 -14.09 8.30 2.23
C GLN A 33 -13.33 6.97 2.04
N GLU A 34 -14.02 5.90 1.66
CA GLU A 34 -13.40 4.61 1.38
C GLU A 34 -12.46 4.69 0.16
N GLU A 35 -12.88 5.35 -0.91
CA GLU A 35 -12.05 5.60 -2.12
C GLU A 35 -10.77 6.37 -1.78
N LEU A 36 -10.87 7.41 -0.95
CA LEU A 36 -9.70 8.17 -0.49
C LEU A 36 -8.77 7.34 0.39
N LYS A 37 -9.33 6.55 1.32
CA LYS A 37 -8.52 5.67 2.18
C LYS A 37 -7.78 4.62 1.36
N PHE A 38 -8.47 4.00 0.40
CA PHE A 38 -7.87 2.99 -0.48
C PHE A 38 -6.77 3.60 -1.35
N SER A 39 -7.03 4.73 -2.00
CA SER A 39 -6.04 5.38 -2.88
C SER A 39 -4.79 5.82 -2.12
N LEU A 40 -4.94 6.43 -0.93
CA LEU A 40 -3.81 6.79 -0.08
C LEU A 40 -3.03 5.55 0.40
N GLY A 41 -3.74 4.47 0.76
CA GLY A 41 -3.10 3.21 1.13
C GLY A 41 -2.29 2.62 -0.03
N LEU A 42 -2.84 2.64 -1.24
CA LEU A 42 -2.17 2.15 -2.44
C LEU A 42 -0.95 2.99 -2.81
N GLN A 43 -1.05 4.32 -2.73
CA GLN A 43 0.07 5.23 -2.97
C GLN A 43 1.22 4.99 -1.99
N ARG A 44 0.89 4.73 -0.71
CA ARG A 44 1.87 4.39 0.31
C ARG A 44 2.56 3.05 0.01
N LEU A 45 1.79 2.04 -0.39
CA LEU A 45 2.34 0.74 -0.80
C LEU A 45 3.26 0.89 -2.02
N GLN A 46 2.86 1.65 -3.03
CA GLN A 46 3.69 1.97 -4.20
C GLN A 46 4.98 2.71 -3.81
N HIS A 47 4.90 3.63 -2.86
CA HIS A 47 6.07 4.33 -2.36
C HIS A 47 7.05 3.36 -1.70
N ARG A 48 6.55 2.44 -0.86
CA ARG A 48 7.38 1.40 -0.24
C ARG A 48 8.02 0.47 -1.25
N VAL A 49 7.28 0.06 -2.29
CA VAL A 49 7.85 -0.73 -3.39
C VAL A 49 9.01 0.02 -4.06
N ARG A 50 8.86 1.33 -4.28
CA ARG A 50 9.93 2.18 -4.83
C ARG A 50 11.11 2.34 -3.87
N GLU A 51 10.87 2.43 -2.56
CA GLU A 51 11.92 2.47 -1.54
C GLU A 51 12.70 1.16 -1.49
N ILE A 52 12.01 0.01 -1.49
CA ILE A 52 12.61 -1.32 -1.55
C ILE A 52 13.48 -1.45 -2.81
N GLN A 53 12.96 -1.00 -3.95
CA GLN A 53 13.72 -0.98 -5.20
C GLN A 53 14.97 -0.09 -5.09
N ALA A 54 14.85 1.12 -4.56
CA ALA A 54 15.96 2.06 -4.45
C ALA A 54 17.05 1.60 -3.47
N LEU A 55 16.67 0.93 -2.37
CA LEU A 55 17.64 0.36 -1.42
C LEU A 55 18.44 -0.78 -2.05
N ARG A 56 17.81 -1.59 -2.90
CA ARG A 56 18.49 -2.66 -3.63
C ARG A 56 19.37 -2.11 -4.76
N ASP A 57 18.88 -1.13 -5.50
CA ASP A 57 19.60 -0.53 -6.64
C ASP A 57 20.67 0.50 -6.19
N GLY A 58 20.78 0.77 -4.88
CA GLY A 58 21.84 1.57 -4.25
C GLY A 58 23.21 0.87 -4.27
N PRO A 59 24.31 1.62 -4.05
CA PRO A 59 25.51 1.57 -4.90
C PRO A 59 26.15 0.17 -4.97
N ALA A 60 25.78 -0.57 -6.01
CA ALA A 60 26.58 -1.62 -6.61
C ALA A 60 27.43 -1.06 -7.77
N ASP A 61 27.95 0.16 -7.62
CA ASP A 61 28.82 0.80 -8.61
C ASP A 61 30.01 1.49 -7.92
N GLY A 62 31.09 0.72 -7.76
CA GLY A 62 32.30 1.15 -7.07
C GLY A 62 33.42 0.12 -7.06
N ASP A 63 33.44 -0.83 -7.99
CA ASP A 63 34.59 -1.71 -8.19
C ASP A 63 34.88 -1.85 -9.69
N GLY A 64 35.69 -0.91 -10.20
CA GLY A 64 35.99 -0.78 -11.63
C GLY A 64 36.85 0.44 -11.99
N ALA A 65 38.08 0.49 -11.46
CA ALA A 65 39.27 1.19 -11.98
C ALA A 65 39.15 2.62 -12.57
N GLY A 66 39.67 3.61 -11.84
CA GLY A 66 40.10 4.90 -12.40
C GLY A 66 40.76 5.79 -11.35
N LEU A 67 42.09 5.98 -11.45
CA LEU A 67 42.90 6.82 -10.56
C LEU A 67 42.24 8.16 -10.22
N ARG A 68 42.09 8.47 -8.93
CA ARG A 68 42.15 9.86 -8.46
C ARG A 68 42.57 9.96 -7.00
N VAL A 69 43.69 10.65 -6.82
CA VAL A 69 44.41 10.93 -5.59
C VAL A 69 43.68 11.97 -4.75
N SER A 70 43.53 11.62 -3.46
CA SER A 70 43.45 12.45 -2.24
C SER A 70 42.33 13.47 -1.98
N ALA A 71 41.73 13.24 -0.81
CA ALA A 71 41.55 14.15 0.33
C ALA A 71 40.14 14.75 0.56
N GLY A 72 39.55 14.38 1.70
CA GLY A 72 38.49 15.18 2.34
C GLY A 72 37.40 14.37 3.02
N ALA A 73 37.65 14.00 4.27
CA ALA A 73 36.72 13.53 5.29
C ALA A 73 35.23 13.89 5.12
N LEU A 74 34.37 12.86 5.20
CA LEU A 74 33.32 12.67 6.23
C LEU A 74 32.62 11.33 5.96
N ARG A 75 33.20 10.25 6.47
CA ARG A 75 32.46 8.98 6.65
C ARG A 75 31.46 9.18 7.77
N SER A 76 30.19 9.33 7.42
CA SER A 76 29.08 9.19 8.36
C SER A 76 29.00 7.74 8.86
N PRO A 77 28.90 7.50 10.18
CA PRO A 77 28.84 6.16 10.74
C PRO A 77 27.38 5.66 10.74
N THR A 78 26.91 5.12 9.62
CA THR A 78 25.63 4.36 9.56
C THR A 78 25.74 3.12 8.67
N ALA A 79 26.92 2.51 8.58
CA ALA A 79 27.13 1.30 7.78
C ALA A 79 26.63 -0.01 8.44
N GLY A 80 25.94 0.06 9.59
CA GLY A 80 25.47 -1.10 10.35
C GLY A 80 23.97 -1.40 10.31
N ALA A 81 23.13 -0.53 9.71
CA ALA A 81 21.66 -0.65 9.78
C ALA A 81 20.98 -1.15 8.49
N ALA A 82 21.62 -1.00 7.32
CA ALA A 82 21.04 -1.34 6.02
C ALA A 82 20.55 -2.80 5.86
N PRO A 83 21.20 -3.85 6.41
CA PRO A 83 20.75 -5.23 6.19
C PRO A 83 19.42 -5.59 6.88
N GLN A 84 19.06 -4.90 7.97
CA GLN A 84 17.79 -5.14 8.68
C GLN A 84 16.63 -4.29 8.15
N GLU A 85 16.93 -3.23 7.39
CA GLU A 85 15.94 -2.30 6.86
C GLU A 85 15.15 -2.91 5.68
N LEU A 86 15.79 -3.68 4.79
CA LEU A 86 15.10 -4.26 3.63
C LEU A 86 14.07 -5.34 4.00
N PRO A 87 14.38 -6.35 4.84
CA PRO A 87 13.40 -7.36 5.24
C PRO A 87 12.22 -6.76 6.02
N THR A 88 12.47 -5.75 6.85
CA THR A 88 11.42 -5.06 7.60
C THR A 88 10.49 -4.29 6.67
N LEU A 89 11.02 -3.51 5.72
CA LEU A 89 10.21 -2.80 4.72
C LEU A 89 9.36 -3.75 3.87
N ILE A 90 9.91 -4.89 3.45
CA ILE A 90 9.16 -5.91 2.70
C ILE A 90 8.01 -6.46 3.54
N LEU A 91 8.25 -6.80 4.81
CA LEU A 91 7.21 -7.31 5.71
C LEU A 91 6.11 -6.28 5.95
N GLU A 92 6.46 -5.01 6.07
CA GLU A 92 5.47 -3.94 6.21
C GLU A 92 4.69 -3.70 4.92
N ALA A 93 5.34 -3.71 3.75
CA ALA A 93 4.68 -3.63 2.45
C ALA A 93 3.68 -4.78 2.26
N MET A 94 4.06 -6.00 2.69
CA MET A 94 3.15 -7.15 2.67
C MET A 94 1.94 -6.99 3.57
N LYS A 95 2.12 -6.44 4.78
CA LYS A 95 0.99 -6.12 5.67
C LYS A 95 0.05 -5.09 5.03
N GLU A 96 0.59 -4.07 4.38
CA GLU A 96 -0.23 -3.06 3.70
C GLU A 96 -0.97 -3.63 2.48
N LEU A 97 -0.32 -4.52 1.72
CA LEU A 97 -0.94 -5.26 0.62
C LEU A 97 -2.13 -6.11 1.10
N GLU A 98 -1.98 -6.83 2.22
CA GLU A 98 -3.06 -7.61 2.83
C GLU A 98 -4.22 -6.73 3.25
N VAL A 99 -3.95 -5.57 3.87
CA VAL A 99 -4.98 -4.59 4.25
C VAL A 99 -5.71 -4.06 3.01
N ALA A 100 -4.99 -3.68 1.96
CA ALA A 100 -5.58 -3.21 0.71
C ALA A 100 -6.46 -4.30 0.07
N LYS A 101 -5.99 -5.55 0.06
CA LYS A 101 -6.77 -6.72 -0.39
C LYS A 101 -8.06 -6.89 0.42
N GLN A 102 -8.03 -6.76 1.75
CA GLN A 102 -9.25 -6.83 2.56
C GLN A 102 -10.25 -5.71 2.25
N GLN A 103 -9.76 -4.50 1.95
CA GLN A 103 -10.62 -3.39 1.53
C GLN A 103 -11.31 -3.69 0.19
N VAL A 104 -10.59 -4.24 -0.79
CA VAL A 104 -11.16 -4.66 -2.07
C VAL A 104 -12.21 -5.75 -1.86
N LEU A 105 -11.91 -6.80 -1.10
CA LEU A 105 -12.88 -7.88 -0.83
C LEU A 105 -14.15 -7.38 -0.15
N LYS A 106 -14.01 -6.49 0.84
CA LYS A 106 -15.17 -5.86 1.49
C LYS A 106 -16.00 -5.07 0.48
N ARG A 107 -15.35 -4.33 -0.43
CA ARG A 107 -16.07 -3.57 -1.45
C ARG A 107 -16.80 -4.47 -2.46
N ILE A 108 -16.20 -5.60 -2.85
CA ILE A 108 -16.87 -6.63 -3.67
C ILE A 108 -18.13 -7.13 -2.95
N GLN A 109 -18.05 -7.44 -1.67
CA GLN A 109 -19.21 -7.91 -0.89
C GLN A 109 -20.32 -6.86 -0.82
N ILE A 110 -19.97 -5.59 -0.57
CA ILE A 110 -20.93 -4.48 -0.56
C ILE A 110 -21.59 -4.34 -1.94
N TRP A 111 -20.80 -4.37 -3.02
CA TRP A 111 -21.30 -4.26 -4.38
C TRP A 111 -22.27 -5.40 -4.72
N LYS A 112 -21.93 -6.66 -4.41
CA LYS A 112 -22.82 -7.82 -4.60
C LYS A 112 -24.12 -7.67 -3.81
N ARG A 113 -24.05 -7.17 -2.58
CA ARG A 113 -25.25 -6.92 -1.77
C ARG A 113 -26.14 -5.83 -2.38
N GLN A 114 -25.55 -4.74 -2.87
CA GLN A 114 -26.30 -3.68 -3.54
C GLN A 114 -26.95 -4.20 -4.83
N GLN A 115 -26.23 -5.01 -5.62
CA GLN A 115 -26.76 -5.65 -6.81
C GLN A 115 -27.96 -6.58 -6.47
N GLN A 116 -27.86 -7.36 -5.39
CA GLN A 116 -28.96 -8.20 -4.93
C GLN A 116 -30.20 -7.36 -4.54
N LEU A 117 -30.00 -6.27 -3.80
CA LEU A 117 -31.08 -5.36 -3.40
C LEU A 117 -31.70 -4.66 -4.61
N ALA A 118 -30.91 -4.35 -5.63
CA ALA A 118 -31.39 -3.82 -6.90
C ALA A 118 -32.34 -4.78 -7.59
N GLY A 119 -32.04 -6.08 -7.53
CA GLY A 119 -32.95 -7.14 -7.99
C GLY A 119 -34.31 -7.13 -7.29
N ASN A 120 -34.40 -6.56 -6.09
CA ASN A 120 -35.64 -6.36 -5.34
C ASN A 120 -36.26 -4.96 -5.52
N GLY A 121 -35.79 -4.17 -6.49
CA GLY A 121 -36.33 -2.85 -6.81
C GLY A 121 -35.66 -1.67 -6.09
N ALA A 122 -34.54 -1.88 -5.38
CA ALA A 122 -33.75 -0.77 -4.85
C ALA A 122 -32.99 -0.02 -5.97
N LEU A 123 -32.69 1.26 -5.75
CA LEU A 123 -31.85 2.03 -6.67
C LEU A 123 -30.42 1.45 -6.72
N PHE A 124 -29.88 1.31 -7.93
CA PHE A 124 -28.54 0.78 -8.17
C PHE A 124 -27.79 1.66 -9.16
N GLU A 125 -26.98 2.56 -8.62
CA GLU A 125 -26.21 3.55 -9.39
C GLU A 125 -24.74 3.12 -9.59
N GLU A 126 -24.37 1.89 -9.25
CA GLU A 126 -22.97 1.45 -9.23
C GLU A 126 -22.58 0.67 -10.49
N ASN A 127 -21.68 1.24 -11.29
CA ASN A 127 -20.97 0.49 -12.32
C ASN A 127 -19.80 -0.31 -11.71
N LEU A 128 -19.40 -1.40 -12.39
CA LEU A 128 -18.30 -2.25 -11.94
C LEU A 128 -16.91 -1.60 -12.12
N ALA A 129 -16.80 -0.59 -12.99
CA ALA A 129 -15.52 0.00 -13.41
C ALA A 129 -14.63 0.51 -12.26
N PRO A 130 -15.12 1.22 -11.22
CA PRO A 130 -14.31 1.64 -10.09
C PRO A 130 -13.78 0.45 -9.27
N LEU A 131 -14.58 -0.62 -9.16
CA LEU A 131 -14.17 -1.84 -8.47
C LEU A 131 -13.11 -2.60 -9.28
N GLN A 132 -13.34 -2.73 -10.58
CA GLN A 132 -12.36 -3.31 -11.52
C GLN A 132 -11.02 -2.57 -11.43
N LYS A 133 -11.03 -1.24 -11.50
CA LYS A 133 -9.84 -0.41 -11.36
C LYS A 133 -9.10 -0.68 -10.04
N ARG A 134 -9.82 -0.84 -8.92
CA ARG A 134 -9.20 -1.19 -7.64
C ARG A 134 -8.51 -2.54 -7.67
N CYS A 135 -9.14 -3.55 -8.28
CA CYS A 135 -8.55 -4.88 -8.44
C CYS A 135 -7.29 -4.80 -9.31
N GLU A 136 -7.36 -4.16 -10.48
CA GLU A 136 -6.26 -4.00 -11.41
C GLU A 136 -5.06 -3.28 -10.77
N SER A 137 -5.30 -2.13 -10.14
CA SER A 137 -4.22 -1.36 -9.51
C SER A 137 -3.61 -2.11 -8.32
N LEU A 138 -4.39 -2.91 -7.58
CA LEU A 138 -3.85 -3.75 -6.50
C LEU A 138 -2.98 -4.88 -7.04
N VAL A 139 -3.44 -5.55 -8.12
CA VAL A 139 -2.70 -6.63 -8.77
C VAL A 139 -1.41 -6.13 -9.40
N GLU A 140 -1.41 -4.93 -9.99
CA GLU A 140 -0.20 -4.29 -10.50
C GLU A 140 0.86 -4.11 -9.40
N VAL A 141 0.47 -3.52 -8.26
CA VAL A 141 1.39 -3.30 -7.13
C VAL A 141 1.80 -4.62 -6.47
N TYR A 142 0.91 -5.60 -6.42
CA TYR A 142 1.23 -6.98 -6.00
C TYR A 142 2.38 -7.54 -6.84
N PHE A 143 2.31 -7.43 -8.17
CA PHE A 143 3.35 -7.98 -9.05
C PHE A 143 4.68 -7.25 -8.87
N GLN A 144 4.64 -5.92 -8.74
CA GLN A 144 5.85 -5.14 -8.47
C GLN A 144 6.50 -5.57 -7.15
N LEU A 145 5.73 -5.70 -6.07
CA LEU A 145 6.25 -6.14 -4.77
C LEU A 145 6.78 -7.58 -4.83
N HIS A 146 6.07 -8.49 -5.51
CA HIS A 146 6.53 -9.86 -5.70
C HIS A 146 7.87 -9.91 -6.45
N GLN A 147 8.04 -9.12 -7.50
CA GLN A 147 9.32 -8.99 -8.19
C GLN A 147 10.44 -8.51 -7.27
N GLN A 148 10.17 -7.51 -6.41
CA GLN A 148 11.17 -7.05 -5.43
C GLN A 148 11.56 -8.16 -4.45
N VAL A 149 10.59 -8.93 -3.95
CA VAL A 149 10.85 -10.05 -3.02
C VAL A 149 11.67 -11.15 -3.68
N MET A 150 11.38 -11.49 -4.94
CA MET A 150 12.17 -12.46 -5.70
C MET A 150 13.60 -11.97 -5.93
N ALA A 151 13.78 -10.69 -6.23
CA ALA A 151 15.11 -10.09 -6.41
C ALA A 151 15.90 -10.04 -5.09
N ALA A 152 15.24 -9.83 -3.95
CA ALA A 152 15.86 -9.83 -2.61
C ALA A 152 15.94 -11.22 -1.96
N SER A 153 15.74 -12.30 -2.73
CA SER A 153 15.65 -13.67 -2.20
C SER A 153 16.87 -14.11 -1.40
N THR A 154 18.07 -13.69 -1.80
CA THR A 154 19.34 -13.98 -1.11
C THR A 154 19.48 -13.25 0.22
N GLU A 155 18.89 -12.06 0.34
CA GLU A 155 18.98 -11.18 1.52
C GLU A 155 17.89 -11.47 2.56
N LEU A 156 16.75 -12.00 2.13
CA LEU A 156 15.61 -12.35 2.99
C LEU A 156 15.86 -13.60 3.85
N GLY A 157 16.84 -14.43 3.48
CA GLY A 157 17.14 -15.69 4.16
C GLY A 157 16.15 -16.82 3.86
N ALA A 158 16.55 -18.05 4.21
CA ALA A 158 15.87 -19.29 3.79
C ALA A 158 14.47 -19.49 4.40
N GLU A 159 14.16 -18.86 5.54
CA GLU A 159 12.89 -19.06 6.25
C GLU A 159 11.82 -18.01 5.88
N LEU A 160 12.22 -16.77 5.59
CA LEU A 160 11.26 -15.69 5.33
C LEU A 160 10.70 -15.75 3.91
N LEU A 161 11.52 -16.10 2.92
CA LEU A 161 11.10 -16.14 1.52
C LEU A 161 9.93 -17.11 1.26
N PRO A 162 9.97 -18.39 1.68
CA PRO A 162 8.84 -19.31 1.46
C PRO A 162 7.54 -18.81 2.09
N ARG A 163 7.63 -18.29 3.33
CA ARG A 163 6.48 -17.74 4.05
C ARG A 163 5.87 -16.51 3.36
N LEU A 164 6.70 -15.66 2.76
CA LEU A 164 6.24 -14.52 1.96
C LEU A 164 5.52 -14.98 0.69
N LEU A 165 6.06 -15.97 -0.01
CA LEU A 165 5.45 -16.54 -1.21
C LEU A 165 4.10 -17.19 -0.94
N GLU A 166 3.96 -17.91 0.18
CA GLU A 166 2.66 -18.43 0.64
C GLU A 166 1.63 -17.30 0.84
N ARG A 167 2.02 -16.23 1.55
CA ARG A 167 1.14 -15.06 1.76
C ARG A 167 0.76 -14.37 0.46
N PHE A 168 1.67 -14.25 -0.50
CA PHE A 168 1.35 -13.74 -1.84
C PHE A 168 0.30 -14.62 -2.54
N ASN A 169 0.48 -15.93 -2.53
CA ASN A 169 -0.48 -16.88 -3.10
C ASN A 169 -1.86 -16.79 -2.42
N GLU A 170 -1.91 -16.60 -1.10
CA GLU A 170 -3.16 -16.35 -0.38
C GLU A 170 -3.84 -15.05 -0.83
N VAL A 171 -3.08 -13.96 -0.98
CA VAL A 171 -3.59 -12.67 -1.48
C VAL A 171 -4.20 -12.85 -2.87
N LEU A 172 -3.45 -13.40 -3.83
CA LEU A 172 -3.91 -13.57 -5.20
C LEU A 172 -5.10 -14.53 -5.29
N SER A 173 -5.00 -15.72 -4.66
CA SER A 173 -6.09 -16.71 -4.70
C SER A 173 -7.38 -16.17 -4.08
N SER A 174 -7.29 -15.36 -3.04
CA SER A 174 -8.47 -14.75 -2.43
C SER A 174 -9.11 -13.65 -3.27
N LEU A 175 -8.34 -12.95 -4.11
CA LEU A 175 -8.85 -11.96 -5.06
C LEU A 175 -9.48 -12.62 -6.29
N VAL A 176 -8.87 -13.69 -6.82
CA VAL A 176 -9.33 -14.38 -8.04
C VAL A 176 -10.58 -15.24 -7.80
N LYS A 177 -10.71 -15.87 -6.62
CA LYS A 177 -11.83 -16.78 -6.31
C LYS A 177 -13.14 -16.06 -5.95
N ARG A 178 -13.18 -14.73 -5.93
CA ARG A 178 -14.30 -13.93 -5.41
C ARG A 178 -15.03 -13.18 -6.51
#